data_AF-A0A8T6V0I2-F1
#
_entry.id   AF-A0A8T6V0I2-F1
#
_cell.length_a   1.000
_cell.length_b   1.000
_cell.length_c   1.000
_cell.angle_alpha   90.00
_cell.angle_beta   90.00
_cell.angle_gamma   90.00
#
_symmetry.space_group_name_H-M   'P 1'
#
loop_
_entity.id
_entity.type
_entity.pdbx_description
1 polymer ?
#
loop_
_entity_poly.entity_id
_entity_poly.type
_entity_poly.pdbx_seq_one_letter_code
_entity_poly.pdbx_strand_id
1 'polypeptide(L)' 'DSEYAFKSSEISGLIVAVNKAPGEKCERCWTYRTSVGSNKHHPSICSRCIEALEEMNVI' A
#
# COMPACT_ATOMS: atom_id res chain seq x y z
N ASP A 1 -20.20 -0.19 -6.78
CA ASP A 1 -20.92 0.62 -5.78
C ASP A 1 -20.08 0.76 -4.52
N SER A 2 -19.31 1.84 -4.42
CA SER A 2 -18.63 2.20 -3.17
C SER A 2 -19.61 3.07 -2.40
N GLU A 3 -19.98 2.63 -1.20
CA GLU A 3 -20.94 3.31 -0.31
C GLU A 3 -20.47 4.72 0.12
N TYR A 4 -19.20 5.07 -0.13
CA TYR A 4 -18.56 6.31 0.31
C TYR A 4 -17.94 7.11 -0.84
N ALA A 5 -18.74 7.41 -1.86
CA ALA A 5 -18.34 8.30 -2.95
C ALA A 5 -18.75 9.75 -2.67
N PHE A 6 -17.78 10.67 -2.64
CA PHE A 6 -17.99 12.11 -2.55
C PHE A 6 -18.06 12.73 -3.95
N LYS A 7 -19.07 13.55 -4.20
CA LYS A 7 -19.20 14.35 -5.43
C LYS A 7 -18.83 15.81 -5.13
N SER A 8 -17.90 16.38 -5.89
CA SER A 8 -17.45 17.76 -5.70
C SER A 8 -18.56 18.77 -6.01
N SER A 9 -18.65 19.82 -5.18
CA SER A 9 -19.50 20.99 -5.41
C SER A 9 -18.85 22.06 -6.28
N GLU A 10 -17.52 22.04 -6.41
CA GLU A 10 -16.74 23.09 -7.10
C GLU A 10 -16.25 22.62 -8.48
N ILE A 11 -16.01 21.33 -8.64
CA ILE A 11 -15.50 20.73 -9.87
C ILE A 11 -16.60 19.83 -10.46
N SER A 12 -17.26 20.35 -11.50
CA SER A 12 -18.33 19.61 -12.19
C SER A 12 -17.84 18.27 -12.71
N GLY A 13 -18.54 17.20 -12.33
CA GLY A 13 -18.24 15.83 -12.77
C GLY A 13 -17.20 15.07 -11.94
N LEU A 14 -16.51 15.72 -10.99
CA LEU A 14 -15.54 15.03 -10.13
C LEU A 14 -16.23 14.20 -9.05
N ILE A 15 -15.93 12.91 -9.02
CA ILE A 15 -16.39 11.94 -8.01
C ILE A 15 -15.14 11.23 -7.44
N VAL A 16 -15.05 11.16 -6.12
CA VAL A 16 -13.95 10.52 -5.39
C VAL A 16 -14.53 9.44 -4.49
N ALA A 17 -14.00 8.21 -4.59
CA ALA A 17 -14.35 7.12 -3.69
C ALA A 17 -13.12 6.68 -2.90
N VAL A 18 -13.30 6.43 -1.60
CA VAL A 18 -12.25 5.92 -0.72
C VAL A 18 -12.57 4.48 -0.35
N ASN A 19 -11.62 3.59 -0.57
CA ASN A 19 -11.73 2.18 -0.21
C ASN A 19 -10.47 1.74 0.53
N LYS A 20 -10.57 0.65 1.31
CA LYS A 20 -9.40 0.04 1.93
C LYS A 20 -8.43 -0.42 0.86
N ALA A 21 -7.14 -0.10 1.05
CA ALA A 21 -6.08 -0.60 0.20
C ALA A 21 -5.94 -2.13 0.37
N PRO A 22 -5.62 -2.88 -0.70
CA PRO A 22 -5.43 -4.32 -0.61
C PRO A 22 -4.10 -4.70 0.07
N GLY A 23 -4.04 -5.92 0.59
CA GLY A 23 -2.86 -6.45 1.26
C GLY A 23 -2.73 -6.00 2.71
N GLU A 24 -1.50 -5.95 3.21
CA GLU A 24 -1.19 -5.65 4.60
C GLU A 24 -0.24 -4.44 4.72
N LYS A 25 -0.25 -3.79 5.89
CA LYS A 25 0.66 -2.68 6.18
C LYS A 25 2.10 -3.19 6.28
N CYS A 26 2.97 -2.73 5.39
CA CYS A 26 4.41 -2.97 5.53
C CYS A 26 4.99 -2.20 6.73
N GLU A 27 5.73 -2.86 7.62
CA GLU A 27 6.28 -2.24 8.83
C GLU A 27 7.41 -1.23 8.56
N ARG A 28 8.11 -1.34 7.43
CA ARG A 28 9.22 -0.44 7.06
C ARG A 28 8.77 0.84 6.35
N CYS A 29 7.88 0.73 5.36
CA CYS A 29 7.46 1.88 4.55
C CYS A 29 6.03 2.37 4.84
N TRP A 30 5.31 1.69 5.73
CA TRP A 30 3.93 2.00 6.14
C TRP A 30 2.90 2.05 5.01
N THR A 31 3.25 1.53 3.82
CA THR A 31 2.33 1.41 2.70
C THR A 31 1.70 0.02 2.69
N TYR A 32 0.39 -0.06 2.42
CA TYR A 32 -0.28 -1.34 2.19
C TYR A 32 0.21 -1.96 0.88
N ARG A 33 0.65 -3.21 0.96
CA ARG A 33 1.17 -3.97 -0.18
C ARG A 33 0.70 -5.41 -0.08
N THR A 34 0.30 -5.98 -1.20
CA THR A 34 -0.04 -7.40 -1.32
C THR A 34 1.18 -8.32 -1.22
N SER A 35 2.38 -7.77 -1.37
CA SER A 35 3.65 -8.49 -1.28
C SER A 35 4.18 -8.65 0.16
N VAL A 36 3.51 -8.10 1.17
CA VAL A 36 3.89 -8.36 2.57
C VAL A 36 3.72 -9.86 2.83
N GLY A 37 4.72 -10.49 3.46
CA GLY A 37 4.73 -11.94 3.70
C GLY A 37 5.31 -12.79 2.57
N SER A 38 5.66 -12.21 1.42
CA SER A 38 6.22 -12.97 0.28
C SER A 38 7.63 -13.52 0.53
N ASN A 39 8.41 -12.90 1.43
CA ASN A 39 9.73 -13.39 1.83
C ASN A 39 9.66 -14.02 3.23
N LYS A 40 10.09 -15.28 3.34
CA LYS A 40 10.04 -16.04 4.59
C LYS A 40 10.98 -15.51 5.70
N HIS A 41 12.10 -14.90 5.32
CA HIS A 41 13.06 -14.32 6.27
C HIS A 41 12.60 -12.95 6.77
N HIS A 42 11.82 -12.21 5.97
CA HIS A 42 11.30 -10.88 6.32
C HIS A 42 9.78 -10.78 6.09
N PRO A 43 8.96 -11.51 6.87
CA PRO A 43 7.53 -11.66 6.60
C PRO A 43 6.71 -10.38 6.82
N SER A 44 7.20 -9.40 7.59
CA SER A 44 6.46 -8.17 7.91
C SER A 44 6.70 -6.99 6.94
N ILE A 45 7.56 -7.17 5.93
CA ILE A 45 7.90 -6.12 4.97
C ILE A 45 7.59 -6.52 3.52
N CYS A 46 7.41 -5.52 2.65
CA CYS A 46 7.10 -5.71 1.23
C CYS A 46 8.35 -5.96 0.38
N SER A 47 8.19 -6.50 -0.83
CA SER A 47 9.30 -6.78 -1.78
C SER A 47 10.18 -5.56 -2.05
N ARG A 48 9.57 -4.39 -2.31
CA ARG A 48 10.31 -3.12 -2.48
C ARG A 48 11.24 -2.81 -1.30
N CYS A 49 10.79 -3.12 -0.09
CA CYS A 49 11.57 -2.88 1.10
C CYS A 49 12.69 -3.91 1.28
N ILE A 50 12.55 -5.12 0.75
CA ILE A 50 13.58 -6.14 0.73
C ILE A 50 14.66 -5.76 -0.28
N GLU A 51 14.28 -5.47 -1.53
CA GLU A 51 15.19 -5.02 -2.60
C GLU A 51 16.08 -3.86 -2.12
N ALA A 52 15.48 -2.83 -1.52
CA ALA A 52 16.24 -1.69 -1.01
C ALA A 52 17.14 -2.00 0.22
N LEU A 53 16.91 -3.10 0.95
CA LEU A 53 17.81 -3.51 2.03
C LEU A 53 18.96 -4.40 1.49
N GLU A 54 18.67 -5.23 0.49
CA GLU A 54 19.67 -6.04 -0.24
C GLU A 54 20.68 -5.12 -0.95
N GLU A 55 20.21 -4.06 -1.64
CA GLU A 55 21.08 -3.07 -2.28
C GLU A 55 21.99 -2.33 -1.31
N MET A 56 21.52 -2.12 -0.08
CA MET A 56 22.28 -1.46 1.00
C MET A 56 23.13 -2.44 1.81
N ASN A 57 23.08 -3.74 1.48
CA ASN A 57 23.80 -4.81 2.15
C ASN A 57 23.49 -4.89 3.68
N VAL A 58 22.24 -4.56 4.05
CA VAL A 58 21.73 -4.54 5.44
C VAL A 58 21.07 -5.87 5.83
N ILE A 59 20.68 -6.67 4.84
CA ILE A 59 20.19 -8.05 4.96
C ILE A 59 20.90 -8.95 3.97
#